data_AF-A0AA39RCD1-F1
#
_entry.id   AF-A0AA39RCD1-F1
#
_cell.length_a   1.000
_cell.length_b   1.000
_cell.length_c   1.000
_cell.angle_alpha   90.00
_cell.angle_beta   90.00
_cell.angle_gamma   90.00
#
_symmetry.space_group_name_H-M   'P 1'
#
loop_
_entity.id
_entity.type
_entity.pdbx_description
1 polymer ?
#
loop_
_entity_poly.entity_id
_entity_poly.type
_entity_poly.pdbx_seq_one_letter_code
_entity_poly.pdbx_strand_id
1 'polypeptide(L)'
;MELNENVMTFDITVPTLKTLNIYLLPDCNVNDHVSIHKFVVRAHNLEQLYIDDDCLACFVMDETPFISVASLDGCFSLLSRHEPSRNEANRAMVLLRAIKNTKFLSLSEGVMGVLILAFDGNLPTFPNLIRLEAGVDAYFGWKLLPHFLNNSPNLEALILKKEYAEGLPLDRFFYFESENVPSCLSLHVKEIKMIHMMGDLDELEVISLSCDFVFDIPDSVVCFPSLKTLHIEAVESNSNLMQKLFRSCPVLEELTIHVDIELNENVMTFDITVPTLKNLNIYLLPDYNVNDHVSIHKFVVRAHNLEQLYIDYDTLACIVMDETPFISDASLDGCLRLLSRYKPSKNEANRAVVLLRAIKNTRFLSLSEGVMGVSHIPLTFL
;
A
#
# COMPACT_ATOMS: atom_id res chain seq x y z
N MET A 1 6.28 46.43 15.87
CA MET A 1 5.72 46.18 17.22
C MET A 1 5.43 44.70 17.23
N GLU A 2 6.39 43.96 17.77
CA GLU A 2 6.47 42.49 17.74
C GLU A 2 5.31 41.90 18.54
N LEU A 3 4.42 41.17 17.85
CA LEU A 3 3.55 40.22 18.53
C LEU A 3 4.42 39.03 18.90
N ASN A 4 4.86 39.01 20.15
CA ASN A 4 5.35 37.81 20.81
C ASN A 4 4.15 36.86 20.92
N GLU A 5 3.89 36.05 19.90
CA GLU A 5 2.84 35.04 19.98
C GLU A 5 3.28 33.97 20.97
N ASN A 6 2.54 33.88 22.08
CA ASN A 6 2.88 33.07 23.23
C ASN A 6 3.10 31.61 22.82
N VAL A 7 4.30 31.09 23.06
CA VAL A 7 4.58 29.65 23.07
C VAL A 7 3.59 28.97 24.03
N MET A 8 2.52 28.38 23.49
CA MET A 8 1.56 27.62 24.31
C MET A 8 2.12 26.24 24.64
N THR A 9 2.09 25.91 25.94
CA THR A 9 2.30 24.56 26.44
C THR A 9 0.97 23.98 26.86
N PHE A 10 0.58 22.86 26.26
CA PHE A 10 -0.63 22.12 26.54
C PHE A 10 -0.30 20.93 27.44
N ASP A 11 -0.60 21.04 28.73
CA ASP A 11 -0.46 19.94 29.69
C ASP A 11 -1.73 19.07 29.70
N ILE A 12 -1.66 17.90 29.08
CA ILE A 12 -2.76 16.93 28.99
C ILE A 12 -2.61 15.91 30.12
N THR A 13 -3.20 16.22 31.27
CA THR A 13 -3.16 15.35 32.47
C THR A 13 -4.55 14.83 32.79
N VAL A 14 -4.96 13.77 32.10
CA VAL A 14 -6.30 13.18 32.21
C VAL A 14 -6.15 11.67 32.48
N PRO A 15 -6.22 11.22 33.75
CA PRO A 15 -5.94 9.82 34.11
C PRO A 15 -6.90 8.79 33.48
N THR A 16 -8.10 9.19 33.11
CA THR A 16 -9.12 8.32 32.49
C THR A 16 -9.09 8.34 30.96
N LEU A 17 -8.18 9.12 30.35
CA LEU A 17 -8.13 9.29 28.91
C LEU A 17 -7.64 8.02 28.23
N LYS A 18 -8.45 7.49 27.32
CA LYS A 18 -8.13 6.31 26.51
C LYS A 18 -7.70 6.63 25.09
N THR A 19 -8.25 7.70 24.52
CA THR A 19 -7.98 8.13 23.14
C THR A 19 -7.65 9.62 23.14
N LEU A 20 -6.59 10.00 22.45
CA LEU A 20 -6.17 11.38 22.26
C LEU A 20 -6.00 11.65 20.77
N ASN A 21 -6.76 12.62 20.26
CA ASN A 21 -6.63 13.10 18.89
C ASN A 21 -6.16 14.54 18.92
N ILE A 22 -5.12 14.85 18.15
CA ILE A 22 -4.56 16.20 18.01
C ILE A 22 -4.48 16.49 16.52
N TYR A 23 -5.04 17.62 16.11
CA TYR A 23 -5.04 18.10 14.74
C TYR A 23 -4.44 19.50 14.72
N LEU A 24 -3.31 19.68 14.03
CA LEU A 24 -2.57 20.93 13.94
C LEU A 24 -2.45 21.31 12.47
N LEU A 25 -3.22 22.32 12.09
CA LEU A 25 -3.19 22.88 10.76
C LEU A 25 -2.25 24.08 10.72
N PRO A 26 -1.50 24.26 9.62
CA PRO A 26 -0.62 25.41 9.46
C PRO A 26 -1.46 26.69 9.35
N ASP A 27 -0.99 27.79 9.95
CA ASP A 27 -1.66 29.08 9.80
C ASP A 27 -1.57 29.53 8.34
N CYS A 28 -2.73 29.67 7.69
CA CYS A 28 -2.86 30.05 6.29
C CYS A 28 -2.21 31.40 5.96
N ASN A 29 -1.91 32.23 6.97
CA ASN A 29 -1.48 33.62 6.81
C ASN A 29 0.02 33.87 6.99
N VAL A 30 0.81 32.86 7.39
CA VAL A 30 2.23 33.06 7.73
C VAL A 30 3.08 32.03 7.01
N ASN A 31 4.03 32.52 6.20
CA ASN A 31 5.03 31.68 5.57
C ASN A 31 5.87 30.97 6.66
N ASP A 32 5.97 29.64 6.56
CA ASP A 32 7.06 28.82 7.08
C ASP A 32 7.36 28.90 8.58
N HIS A 33 6.42 28.55 9.45
CA HIS A 33 6.79 28.25 10.83
C HIS A 33 6.39 26.85 11.26
N VAL A 34 7.43 26.04 11.53
CA VAL A 34 7.34 24.94 12.47
C VAL A 34 6.73 25.48 13.78
N SER A 35 5.70 24.80 14.27
CA SER A 35 4.98 25.17 15.48
C SER A 35 5.94 25.31 16.65
N ILE A 36 5.81 26.42 17.35
CA ILE A 36 6.50 26.65 18.61
C ILE A 36 5.76 26.03 19.79
N HIS A 37 4.58 25.42 19.57
CA HIS A 37 3.76 24.83 20.62
C HIS A 37 4.32 23.51 21.14
N LYS A 38 4.06 23.27 22.43
CA LYS A 38 4.50 22.07 23.14
C LYS A 38 3.29 21.35 23.74
N PHE A 39 3.19 20.05 23.47
CA PHE A 39 2.17 19.17 24.04
C PHE A 39 2.84 18.22 25.01
N VAL A 40 2.41 18.23 26.27
CA VAL A 40 2.93 17.34 27.31
C VAL A 40 1.81 16.40 27.73
N VAL A 41 1.94 15.13 27.39
CA VAL A 41 0.92 14.11 27.61
C VAL A 41 1.27 13.27 28.82
N ARG A 42 0.45 13.37 29.88
CA ARG A 42 0.51 12.60 31.12
C ARG A 42 -0.77 11.78 31.27
N ALA A 43 -0.86 10.70 30.50
CA ALA A 43 -2.05 9.86 30.42
C ALA A 43 -1.68 8.37 30.45
N HIS A 44 -1.54 7.78 31.65
CA HIS A 44 -1.09 6.39 31.81
C HIS A 44 -2.02 5.34 31.20
N ASN A 45 -3.32 5.65 31.08
CA ASN A 45 -4.34 4.77 30.50
C ASN A 45 -4.59 5.04 29.01
N LEU A 46 -3.73 5.82 28.34
CA LEU A 46 -3.88 6.13 26.93
C LEU A 46 -3.61 4.87 26.09
N GLU A 47 -4.62 4.44 25.35
CA GLU A 47 -4.60 3.25 24.49
C GLU A 47 -4.41 3.63 23.02
N GLN A 48 -4.87 4.82 22.61
CA GLN A 48 -4.88 5.27 21.22
C GLN A 48 -4.42 6.72 21.10
N LEU A 49 -3.48 6.98 20.19
CA LEU A 49 -2.96 8.31 19.90
C LEU A 49 -3.05 8.59 18.40
N TYR A 50 -3.73 9.65 18.03
CA TYR A 50 -3.83 10.13 16.65
C TYR A 50 -3.32 11.57 16.61
N ILE A 51 -2.28 11.80 15.83
CA ILE A 51 -1.70 13.11 15.65
C ILE A 51 -1.68 13.38 14.14
N ASP A 52 -2.38 14.41 13.73
CA ASP A 52 -2.30 15.02 12.40
C ASP A 52 -1.61 16.37 12.60
N ASP A 53 -0.34 16.46 12.22
CA ASP A 53 0.51 17.62 12.50
C ASP A 53 1.31 18.05 11.27
N ASP A 54 0.80 19.08 10.61
CA ASP A 54 1.46 19.80 9.52
C ASP A 54 2.37 20.93 10.02
N CYS A 55 2.73 20.93 11.31
CA CYS A 55 3.52 21.99 11.91
C CYS A 55 4.75 21.50 12.70
N LEU A 56 5.00 20.20 12.87
CA LEU A 56 6.12 19.68 13.68
C LEU A 56 6.17 20.25 15.12
N ALA A 57 5.01 20.26 15.78
CA ALA A 57 4.90 20.63 17.17
C ALA A 57 5.73 19.71 18.08
N CYS A 58 6.10 20.23 19.25
CA CYS A 58 6.90 19.47 20.20
C CYS A 58 5.99 18.59 21.07
N PHE A 59 6.05 17.28 20.88
CA PHE A 59 5.36 16.31 21.74
C PHE A 59 6.29 15.70 22.77
N VAL A 60 5.86 15.71 24.03
CA VAL A 60 6.54 15.08 25.15
C VAL A 60 5.57 14.13 25.83
N MET A 61 5.92 12.83 25.84
CA MET A 61 5.13 11.80 26.51
C MET A 61 5.80 11.49 27.85
N ASP A 62 5.15 11.87 28.95
CA ASP A 62 5.62 11.60 30.30
C ASP A 62 5.08 10.25 30.76
N GLU A 63 5.99 9.34 31.12
CA GLU A 63 5.73 7.92 31.43
C GLU A 63 5.08 7.17 30.25
N THR A 64 5.84 6.32 29.56
CA THR A 64 5.39 5.66 28.31
C THR A 64 4.04 4.96 28.52
N PRO A 65 2.92 5.53 28.03
CA PRO A 65 1.63 4.88 28.17
C PRO A 65 1.69 3.57 27.39
N PHE A 66 0.91 2.57 27.80
CA PHE A 66 0.70 1.38 26.97
C PHE A 66 -0.21 1.73 25.79
N ILE A 67 0.30 2.58 24.89
CA ILE A 67 -0.39 2.97 23.66
C ILE A 67 -0.41 1.72 22.78
N SER A 68 -1.61 1.23 22.48
CA SER A 68 -1.79 0.09 21.57
C SER A 68 -1.78 0.54 20.12
N VAL A 69 -2.37 1.70 19.83
CA VAL A 69 -2.51 2.26 18.47
C VAL A 69 -1.90 3.65 18.43
N ALA A 70 -0.97 3.89 17.51
CA ALA A 70 -0.51 5.23 17.18
C ALA A 70 -0.61 5.48 15.68
N SER A 71 -1.15 6.64 15.31
CA SER A 71 -1.17 7.13 13.94
C SER A 71 -0.62 8.54 13.94
N LEU A 72 0.46 8.74 13.17
CA LEU A 72 1.10 10.03 12.95
C LEU A 72 0.91 10.39 11.48
N ASP A 73 0.21 11.49 11.25
CA ASP A 73 -0.17 12.00 9.94
C ASP A 73 0.24 13.47 9.80
N GLY A 74 0.21 14.00 8.58
CA GLY A 74 0.62 15.36 8.21
C GLY A 74 2.05 15.44 7.70
N CYS A 75 2.63 16.64 7.78
CA CYS A 75 3.93 17.09 7.28
C CYS A 75 4.09 17.14 5.74
N PHE A 76 3.10 16.71 4.96
CA PHE A 76 3.17 16.75 3.49
C PHE A 76 3.25 18.19 2.97
N SER A 77 2.41 19.08 3.52
CA SER A 77 2.37 20.49 3.13
C SER A 77 3.64 21.25 3.56
N LEU A 78 4.30 20.81 4.63
CA LEU A 78 5.60 21.35 5.05
C LEU A 78 6.70 20.98 4.06
N LEU A 79 6.89 19.69 3.77
CA LEU A 79 7.99 19.23 2.91
C LEU A 79 7.95 19.81 1.49
N SER A 80 6.75 20.13 0.98
CA SER A 80 6.58 20.79 -0.32
C SER A 80 6.94 22.29 -0.32
N ARG A 81 6.98 22.95 0.84
CA ARG A 81 7.20 24.40 0.98
C ARG A 81 8.54 24.75 1.61
N HIS A 82 9.00 23.93 2.55
CA HIS A 82 10.17 24.17 3.38
C HIS A 82 10.82 22.85 3.79
N GLU A 83 12.16 22.75 3.65
CA GLU A 83 12.92 21.60 4.18
C GLU A 83 13.17 21.80 5.69
N PRO A 84 12.57 20.97 6.58
CA PRO A 84 12.72 21.13 8.02
C PRO A 84 14.18 20.99 8.44
N SER A 85 14.61 21.81 9.40
CA SER A 85 15.92 21.64 10.02
C SER A 85 16.00 20.32 10.79
N ARG A 86 17.22 19.79 10.95
CA ARG A 86 17.45 18.56 11.74
C ARG A 86 16.88 18.64 13.17
N ASN A 87 16.88 19.83 13.78
CA ASN A 87 16.32 20.02 15.12
C ASN A 87 14.80 19.89 15.15
N GLU A 88 14.12 20.29 14.08
CA GLU A 88 12.66 20.18 13.95
C GLU A 88 12.27 18.74 13.62
N ALA A 89 13.01 18.10 12.70
CA ALA A 89 12.86 16.67 12.42
C ALA A 89 13.08 15.79 13.67
N ASN A 90 14.03 16.18 14.54
CA ASN A 90 14.27 15.47 15.80
C ASN A 90 13.05 15.45 16.73
N ARG A 91 12.09 16.39 16.60
CA ARG A 91 10.85 16.38 17.39
C ARG A 91 9.98 15.18 17.02
N ALA A 92 9.84 14.90 15.73
CA ALA A 92 9.15 13.70 15.24
C ALA A 92 9.86 12.42 15.72
N MET A 93 11.19 12.39 15.71
CA MET A 93 11.97 11.24 16.20
C MET A 93 11.77 11.02 17.71
N VAL A 94 11.70 12.09 18.52
CA VAL A 94 11.40 12.00 19.96
C VAL A 94 10.01 11.38 20.18
N LEU A 95 9.01 11.83 19.42
CA LEU A 95 7.66 11.25 19.47
C LEU A 95 7.66 9.78 19.06
N LEU A 96 8.36 9.41 17.98
CA LEU A 96 8.49 8.02 17.53
C LEU A 96 9.08 7.12 18.62
N ARG A 97 10.13 7.58 19.30
CA ARG A 97 10.75 6.83 20.42
C ARG A 97 9.81 6.67 21.61
N ALA A 98 8.92 7.63 21.84
CA ALA A 98 7.94 7.56 22.92
C ALA A 98 6.82 6.54 22.64
N ILE A 99 6.46 6.33 21.37
CA ILE A 99 5.40 5.40 20.96
C ILE A 99 5.93 4.01 20.54
N LYS A 100 7.22 3.70 20.78
CA LYS A 100 7.86 2.45 20.31
C LYS A 100 7.20 1.14 20.76
N ASN A 101 6.38 1.15 21.80
CA ASN A 101 5.74 -0.04 22.36
C ASN A 101 4.35 -0.32 21.77
N THR A 102 3.95 0.40 20.72
CA THR A 102 2.66 0.22 20.04
C THR A 102 2.53 -1.13 19.36
N LYS A 103 1.29 -1.60 19.25
CA LYS A 103 0.95 -2.79 18.47
C LYS A 103 0.65 -2.46 17.02
N PHE A 104 0.04 -1.29 16.80
CA PHE A 104 -0.34 -0.78 15.51
C PHE A 104 0.25 0.61 15.35
N LEU A 105 1.11 0.78 14.34
CA LEU A 105 1.74 2.05 14.01
C LEU A 105 1.38 2.42 12.58
N SER A 106 0.86 3.62 12.40
CA SER A 106 0.61 4.25 11.10
C SER A 106 1.42 5.54 11.01
N LEU A 107 2.16 5.70 9.91
CA LEU A 107 2.98 6.87 9.61
C LEU A 107 2.62 7.32 8.19
N SER A 108 2.25 8.58 7.98
CA SER A 108 2.05 9.15 6.64
C SER A 108 3.35 9.34 5.87
N GLU A 109 3.27 9.66 4.58
CA GLU A 109 4.44 9.96 3.76
C GLU A 109 5.24 11.13 4.31
N GLY A 110 4.54 12.20 4.69
CA GLY A 110 5.17 13.41 5.23
C GLY A 110 5.93 13.12 6.53
N VAL A 111 5.36 12.32 7.43
CA VAL A 111 6.03 11.92 8.67
C VAL A 111 7.27 11.08 8.38
N MET A 112 7.18 10.12 7.47
CA MET A 112 8.33 9.31 7.04
C MET A 112 9.45 10.17 6.44
N GLY A 113 9.09 11.15 5.62
CA GLY A 113 9.98 12.16 5.05
C GLY A 113 10.69 13.02 6.09
N VAL A 114 10.00 13.42 7.16
CA VAL A 114 10.63 14.15 8.26
C VAL A 114 11.55 13.24 9.09
N LEU A 115 11.15 12.00 9.35
CA LEU A 115 11.92 11.08 10.17
C LEU A 115 13.29 10.75 9.55
N ILE A 116 13.39 10.64 8.23
CA ILE A 116 14.67 10.38 7.55
C ILE A 116 15.66 11.55 7.72
N LEU A 117 15.17 12.80 7.79
CA LEU A 117 16.03 13.98 8.03
C LEU A 117 16.66 13.97 9.43
N ALA A 118 15.99 13.35 10.40
CA ALA A 118 16.50 13.12 11.75
C ALA A 118 17.32 11.85 11.89
N PHE A 119 17.31 10.96 10.89
CA PHE A 119 17.89 9.63 11.01
C PHE A 119 19.42 9.68 11.12
N ASP A 120 19.94 9.01 12.14
CA ASP A 120 21.36 8.95 12.48
C ASP A 120 21.93 7.52 12.39
N GLY A 121 21.19 6.60 11.76
CA GLY A 121 21.51 5.18 11.71
C GLY A 121 20.82 4.35 12.80
N ASN A 122 20.08 4.95 13.74
CA ASN A 122 19.51 4.24 14.88
C ASN A 122 18.03 4.57 15.15
N LEU A 123 17.12 3.72 14.65
CA LEU A 123 15.71 3.73 15.03
C LEU A 123 15.46 3.04 16.39
N PRO A 124 14.39 3.39 17.13
CA PRO A 124 13.96 2.59 18.26
C PRO A 124 13.56 1.17 17.82
N THR A 125 13.73 0.20 18.73
CA THR A 125 13.16 -1.14 18.56
C THR A 125 11.68 -1.12 18.91
N PHE A 126 10.87 -1.80 18.10
CA PHE A 126 9.42 -1.92 18.26
C PHE A 126 9.02 -3.34 18.67
N PRO A 127 9.16 -3.70 19.96
CA PRO A 127 9.04 -5.10 20.40
C PRO A 127 7.61 -5.66 20.31
N ASN A 128 6.59 -4.81 20.31
CA ASN A 128 5.19 -5.23 20.32
C ASN A 128 4.48 -4.98 19.00
N LEU A 129 5.18 -4.45 17.99
CA LEU A 129 4.56 -4.02 16.75
C LEU A 129 4.13 -5.22 15.92
N ILE A 130 2.82 -5.30 15.66
CA ILE A 130 2.15 -6.37 14.92
C ILE A 130 1.76 -5.87 13.53
N ARG A 131 1.31 -4.61 13.41
CA ARG A 131 0.98 -3.99 12.12
C ARG A 131 1.70 -2.65 11.96
N LEU A 132 2.40 -2.52 10.84
CA LEU A 132 3.00 -1.28 10.38
C LEU A 132 2.28 -0.83 9.11
N GLU A 133 1.81 0.40 9.14
CA GLU A 133 1.32 1.11 7.97
C GLU A 133 2.25 2.29 7.71
N ALA A 134 2.96 2.27 6.59
CA ALA A 134 3.98 3.25 6.25
C ALA A 134 3.62 3.93 4.93
N GLY A 135 3.50 5.25 4.99
CA GLY A 135 3.49 6.14 3.84
C GLY A 135 4.85 6.10 3.16
N VAL A 136 4.86 5.84 1.87
CA VAL A 136 6.08 5.62 1.10
C VAL A 136 6.09 6.49 -0.15
N ASP A 137 6.88 7.57 -0.09
CA ASP A 137 7.14 8.43 -1.24
C ASP A 137 8.45 8.02 -1.96
N ALA A 138 8.59 8.45 -3.21
CA ALA A 138 9.77 8.24 -4.06
C ALA A 138 11.10 8.71 -3.42
N TYR A 139 11.05 9.71 -2.54
CA TYR A 139 12.23 10.45 -2.12
C TYR A 139 12.86 9.92 -0.82
N PHE A 140 12.03 9.52 0.14
CA PHE A 140 12.42 9.45 1.54
C PHE A 140 11.84 8.26 2.31
N GLY A 141 10.59 7.89 2.07
CA GLY A 141 9.88 6.82 2.80
C GLY A 141 10.57 5.46 2.68
N TRP A 142 11.12 5.16 1.50
CA TRP A 142 11.80 3.89 1.23
C TRP A 142 13.07 3.68 2.04
N LYS A 143 13.84 4.74 2.30
CA LYS A 143 15.13 4.64 2.99
C LYS A 143 14.98 4.19 4.44
N LEU A 144 13.85 4.50 5.07
CA LEU A 144 13.62 4.20 6.48
C LEU A 144 12.93 2.85 6.69
N LEU A 145 12.26 2.31 5.67
CA LEU A 145 11.50 1.06 5.75
C LEU A 145 12.35 -0.15 6.21
N PRO A 146 13.56 -0.42 5.66
CA PRO A 146 14.39 -1.54 6.12
C PRO A 146 14.74 -1.45 7.60
N HIS A 147 14.94 -0.23 8.11
CA HIS A 147 15.23 -0.02 9.53
C HIS A 147 14.01 -0.33 10.40
N PHE A 148 12.80 0.04 9.97
CA PHE A 148 11.57 -0.37 10.66
C PHE A 148 11.39 -1.89 10.67
N LEU A 149 11.60 -2.55 9.53
CA LEU A 149 11.48 -4.01 9.42
C LEU A 149 12.49 -4.73 10.32
N ASN A 150 13.76 -4.31 10.30
CA ASN A 150 14.81 -4.88 11.15
C ASN A 150 14.56 -4.67 12.65
N ASN A 151 13.88 -3.58 13.01
CA ASN A 151 13.58 -3.24 14.40
C ASN A 151 12.22 -3.75 14.90
N SER A 152 11.47 -4.48 14.07
CA SER A 152 10.10 -4.94 14.38
C SER A 152 10.00 -6.47 14.32
N PRO A 153 10.57 -7.19 15.31
CA PRO A 153 10.73 -8.65 15.23
C PRO A 153 9.40 -9.43 15.15
N ASN A 154 8.31 -8.87 15.68
CA ASN A 154 6.99 -9.52 15.78
C ASN A 154 5.98 -9.02 14.75
N LEU A 155 6.43 -8.33 13.69
CA LEU A 155 5.55 -7.77 12.68
C LEU A 155 4.82 -8.88 11.91
N GLU A 156 3.49 -8.80 11.87
CA GLU A 156 2.63 -9.74 11.14
C GLU A 156 1.99 -9.14 9.88
N ALA A 157 1.76 -7.82 9.87
CA ALA A 157 1.12 -7.12 8.76
C ALA A 157 1.92 -5.87 8.36
N LEU A 158 2.29 -5.79 7.09
CA LEU A 158 2.94 -4.63 6.48
C LEU A 158 2.01 -4.00 5.45
N ILE A 159 1.72 -2.72 5.60
CA ILE A 159 0.92 -1.94 4.66
C ILE A 159 1.78 -0.78 4.19
N LEU A 160 1.98 -0.70 2.89
CA LEU A 160 2.69 0.37 2.20
C LEU A 160 1.64 1.18 1.45
N LYS A 161 1.62 2.50 1.69
CA LYS A 161 0.66 3.41 1.08
C LYS A 161 1.39 4.53 0.38
N LYS A 162 0.95 4.88 -0.82
CA LYS A 162 1.37 6.12 -1.47
C LYS A 162 0.24 7.16 -1.38
N GLU A 163 0.57 8.38 -0.98
CA GLU A 163 -0.33 9.50 -0.73
C GLU A 163 -0.10 10.56 -1.85
N TYR A 164 -0.63 10.30 -3.05
CA TYR A 164 -0.73 11.22 -4.20
C TYR A 164 0.18 12.47 -4.20
N ALA A 165 1.27 12.43 -4.96
CA ALA A 165 2.05 13.63 -5.29
C ALA A 165 1.80 14.04 -6.75
N GLU A 166 0.97 15.06 -6.98
CA GLU A 166 0.98 15.77 -8.27
C GLU A 166 2.31 16.53 -8.41
N GLY A 167 3.13 16.17 -9.39
CA GLY A 167 4.02 17.11 -10.08
C GLY A 167 5.34 17.51 -9.41
N LEU A 168 6.10 16.60 -8.79
CA LEU A 168 7.47 16.88 -8.36
C LEU A 168 8.54 16.15 -9.21
N PRO A 169 9.67 16.81 -9.56
CA PRO A 169 10.60 16.32 -10.56
C PRO A 169 11.50 15.16 -10.08
N LEU A 170 11.52 14.11 -10.91
CA LEU A 170 12.16 12.78 -10.84
C LEU A 170 13.70 12.71 -10.62
N ASP A 171 14.41 13.78 -10.29
CA ASP A 171 15.88 13.83 -10.49
C ASP A 171 16.74 13.33 -9.30
N ARG A 172 16.19 12.65 -8.29
CA ARG A 172 16.99 12.18 -7.13
C ARG A 172 16.62 10.80 -6.60
N PHE A 173 16.73 9.79 -7.46
CA PHE A 173 16.80 8.39 -7.04
C PHE A 173 18.11 8.12 -6.31
N PHE A 174 18.03 7.40 -5.19
CA PHE A 174 19.20 6.87 -4.50
C PHE A 174 19.00 5.37 -4.29
N TYR A 175 19.77 4.57 -5.02
CA TYR A 175 19.82 3.11 -4.86
C TYR A 175 20.10 2.72 -3.40
N PHE A 176 19.40 1.70 -2.93
CA PHE A 176 19.62 1.12 -1.61
C PHE A 176 20.27 -0.26 -1.73
N GLU A 177 21.39 -0.47 -1.02
CA GLU A 177 21.96 -1.80 -0.81
C GLU A 177 21.49 -2.32 0.55
N SER A 178 20.57 -3.30 0.56
CA SER A 178 20.24 -4.04 1.79
C SER A 178 21.08 -5.31 1.86
N GLU A 179 21.98 -5.40 2.83
CA GLU A 179 22.85 -6.58 2.97
C GLU A 179 22.12 -7.84 3.49
N ASN A 180 20.91 -7.74 4.08
CA ASN A 180 20.21 -8.89 4.68
C ASN A 180 18.67 -8.78 4.68
N VAL A 181 17.97 -9.92 4.64
CA VAL A 181 16.51 -10.02 4.81
C VAL A 181 16.11 -9.80 6.27
N PRO A 182 15.22 -8.84 6.58
CA PRO A 182 14.72 -8.65 7.93
C PRO A 182 14.04 -9.91 8.49
N SER A 183 14.40 -10.30 9.72
CA SER A 183 13.89 -11.53 10.35
C SER A 183 12.36 -11.59 10.51
N CYS A 184 11.69 -10.44 10.57
CA CYS A 184 10.23 -10.40 10.68
C CYS A 184 9.53 -10.93 9.41
N LEU A 185 10.09 -10.62 8.23
CA LEU A 185 9.54 -11.05 6.93
C LEU A 185 9.56 -12.58 6.80
N SER A 186 10.62 -13.22 7.29
CA SER A 186 10.80 -14.68 7.17
C SER A 186 10.09 -15.50 8.23
N LEU A 187 9.65 -14.90 9.34
CA LEU A 187 9.07 -15.63 10.47
C LEU A 187 7.58 -15.34 10.68
N HIS A 188 7.18 -14.07 10.68
CA HIS A 188 5.91 -13.64 11.29
C HIS A 188 4.94 -12.97 10.31
N VAL A 189 5.44 -12.39 9.22
CA VAL A 189 4.58 -11.66 8.27
C VAL A 189 3.60 -12.60 7.57
N LYS A 190 2.31 -12.28 7.72
CA LYS A 190 1.14 -12.99 7.18
C LYS A 190 0.41 -12.16 6.12
N GLU A 191 0.55 -10.83 6.17
CA GLU A 191 -0.14 -9.90 5.30
C GLU A 191 0.83 -8.82 4.78
N ILE A 192 0.85 -8.63 3.46
CA ILE A 192 1.52 -7.52 2.80
C ILE A 192 0.51 -6.84 1.90
N LYS A 193 0.36 -5.52 2.04
CA LYS A 193 -0.51 -4.71 1.18
C LYS A 193 0.22 -3.49 0.65
N MET A 194 0.11 -3.27 -0.66
CA MET A 194 0.53 -2.06 -1.34
C MET A 194 -0.72 -1.34 -1.84
N ILE A 195 -0.84 -0.04 -1.60
CA ILE A 195 -2.05 0.73 -1.90
C ILE A 195 -1.67 2.07 -2.54
N HIS A 196 -2.34 2.42 -3.65
CA HIS A 196 -2.23 3.70 -4.35
C HIS A 196 -0.86 3.97 -5.00
N MET A 197 -0.12 2.92 -5.34
CA MET A 197 1.16 2.93 -6.03
C MET A 197 0.90 3.17 -7.55
N MET A 198 0.99 4.42 -8.00
CA MET A 198 0.59 4.85 -9.36
C MET A 198 1.64 4.65 -10.48
N GLY A 199 2.51 3.67 -10.35
CA GLY A 199 3.49 3.24 -11.34
C GLY A 199 4.68 4.12 -11.66
N ASP A 200 5.10 4.99 -10.75
CA ASP A 200 6.41 5.62 -10.94
C ASP A 200 7.52 4.56 -10.85
N LEU A 201 8.66 4.76 -11.55
CA LEU A 201 9.80 3.83 -11.58
C LEU A 201 10.28 3.42 -10.17
N ASP A 202 9.98 4.25 -9.16
CA ASP A 202 10.13 3.99 -7.72
C ASP A 202 9.46 2.69 -7.23
N GLU A 203 8.44 2.19 -7.93
CA GLU A 203 7.51 1.16 -7.44
C GLU A 203 7.85 -0.27 -7.88
N LEU A 204 8.52 -0.39 -9.04
CA LEU A 204 9.20 -1.62 -9.45
C LEU A 204 10.26 -2.00 -8.40
N GLU A 205 10.89 -0.99 -7.81
CA GLU A 205 11.87 -1.14 -6.74
C GLU A 205 11.22 -1.52 -5.40
N VAL A 206 9.89 -1.47 -5.24
CA VAL A 206 9.18 -1.80 -3.98
C VAL A 206 8.79 -3.25 -3.91
N ILE A 207 8.30 -3.76 -5.05
CA ILE A 207 8.29 -5.19 -5.26
C ILE A 207 9.73 -5.63 -5.13
N SER A 208 10.72 -4.96 -5.74
CA SER A 208 12.16 -5.21 -5.49
C SER A 208 12.72 -4.78 -4.12
N LEU A 209 12.05 -4.15 -3.17
CA LEU A 209 12.66 -3.92 -1.84
C LEU A 209 12.04 -4.87 -0.83
N SER A 210 10.81 -5.29 -1.14
CA SER A 210 10.19 -6.52 -0.69
C SER A 210 10.66 -7.75 -1.49
N CYS A 211 11.56 -7.60 -2.48
CA CYS A 211 12.00 -8.69 -3.38
C CYS A 211 13.42 -8.53 -3.96
N ASP A 212 14.26 -7.57 -3.60
CA ASP A 212 15.69 -7.49 -4.05
C ASP A 212 16.47 -8.45 -3.19
N PHE A 213 15.97 -8.69 -1.98
CA PHE A 213 16.17 -9.99 -1.39
C PHE A 213 15.75 -11.11 -2.34
N VAL A 214 14.49 -11.25 -2.79
CA VAL A 214 14.06 -12.34 -3.72
C VAL A 214 14.83 -12.39 -5.06
N PHE A 215 15.42 -11.28 -5.54
CA PHE A 215 16.05 -11.18 -6.86
C PHE A 215 17.51 -11.62 -6.85
N ASP A 216 18.24 -11.36 -5.75
CA ASP A 216 19.57 -11.95 -5.46
C ASP A 216 19.49 -13.28 -4.67
N ILE A 217 18.31 -13.60 -4.13
CA ILE A 217 18.07 -14.87 -3.47
C ILE A 217 17.98 -15.99 -4.52
N PRO A 218 18.73 -17.09 -4.33
CA PRO A 218 18.58 -18.27 -5.15
C PRO A 218 17.13 -18.76 -5.16
N ASP A 219 16.67 -19.32 -6.29
CA ASP A 219 15.32 -19.90 -6.45
C ASP A 219 14.93 -20.94 -5.37
N SER A 220 15.86 -21.35 -4.51
CA SER A 220 15.70 -22.31 -3.42
C SER A 220 15.27 -21.71 -2.06
N VAL A 221 15.29 -20.40 -1.85
CA VAL A 221 14.96 -19.81 -0.53
C VAL A 221 13.55 -19.21 -0.52
N VAL A 222 12.77 -19.61 0.49
CA VAL A 222 11.43 -19.08 0.73
C VAL A 222 11.53 -17.86 1.65
N CYS A 223 11.20 -16.68 1.14
CA CYS A 223 11.28 -15.44 1.90
C CYS A 223 10.06 -15.19 2.80
N PHE A 224 8.90 -15.75 2.44
CA PHE A 224 7.63 -15.47 3.09
C PHE A 224 6.84 -16.75 3.40
N PRO A 225 7.36 -17.63 4.28
CA PRO A 225 6.75 -18.94 4.54
C PRO A 225 5.38 -18.86 5.22
N SER A 226 5.02 -17.72 5.82
CA SER A 226 3.79 -17.50 6.57
C SER A 226 2.79 -16.59 5.87
N LEU A 227 3.12 -16.06 4.68
CA LEU A 227 2.31 -15.04 3.99
C LEU A 227 1.05 -15.65 3.38
N LYS A 228 -0.11 -15.16 3.82
CA LYS A 228 -1.43 -15.62 3.40
C LYS A 228 -2.16 -14.63 2.53
N THR A 229 -1.94 -13.34 2.77
CA THR A 229 -2.59 -12.26 2.03
C THR A 229 -1.53 -11.38 1.40
N LEU A 230 -1.59 -11.26 0.07
CA LEU A 230 -0.71 -10.42 -0.73
C LEU A 230 -1.55 -9.49 -1.60
N HIS A 231 -1.37 -8.20 -1.41
CA HIS A 231 -1.95 -7.19 -2.26
C HIS A 231 -0.81 -6.39 -2.91
N ILE A 232 -0.78 -6.44 -4.24
CA ILE A 232 0.22 -5.77 -5.06
C ILE A 232 -0.45 -4.86 -6.07
N GLU A 233 0.30 -3.85 -6.46
CA GLU A 233 -0.01 -2.98 -7.59
C GLU A 233 1.09 -3.22 -8.63
N ALA A 234 0.67 -3.63 -9.82
CA ALA A 234 1.56 -4.14 -10.84
C ALA A 234 1.75 -3.09 -11.94
N VAL A 235 2.97 -2.58 -12.01
CA VAL A 235 3.45 -1.64 -13.01
C VAL A 235 4.62 -2.31 -13.68
N GLU A 236 4.67 -2.33 -15.02
CA GLU A 236 5.74 -2.92 -15.85
C GLU A 236 6.29 -4.29 -15.34
N SER A 237 5.40 -5.16 -14.86
CA SER A 237 5.84 -6.38 -14.19
C SER A 237 6.21 -7.47 -15.20
N ASN A 238 7.50 -7.76 -15.34
CA ASN A 238 7.97 -8.91 -16.10
C ASN A 238 7.42 -10.20 -15.46
N SER A 239 6.76 -11.05 -16.26
CA SER A 239 6.20 -12.35 -15.86
C SER A 239 7.15 -13.20 -14.98
N ASN A 240 8.46 -13.08 -15.17
CA ASN A 240 9.45 -13.80 -14.38
C ASN A 240 9.53 -13.32 -12.91
N LEU A 241 9.33 -12.03 -12.65
CA LEU A 241 9.42 -11.45 -11.30
C LEU A 241 8.23 -11.90 -10.44
N MET A 242 7.04 -11.84 -11.03
CA MET A 242 5.80 -12.31 -10.41
C MET A 242 5.88 -13.79 -10.03
N GLN A 243 6.46 -14.61 -10.91
CA GLN A 243 6.64 -16.04 -10.65
C GLN A 243 7.64 -16.31 -9.52
N LYS A 244 8.72 -15.54 -9.43
CA LYS A 244 9.66 -15.62 -8.29
C LYS A 244 8.97 -15.22 -6.97
N LEU A 245 8.18 -14.15 -6.99
CA LEU A 245 7.40 -13.71 -5.83
C LEU A 245 6.43 -14.80 -5.35
N PHE A 246 5.64 -15.39 -6.25
CA PHE A 246 4.69 -16.44 -5.88
C PHE A 246 5.37 -17.70 -5.32
N ARG A 247 6.55 -18.08 -5.82
CA ARG A 247 7.35 -19.18 -5.24
C ARG A 247 7.84 -18.88 -3.82
N SER A 248 8.02 -17.61 -3.48
CA SER A 248 8.47 -17.17 -2.16
C SER A 248 7.36 -17.18 -1.11
N CYS A 249 6.09 -17.39 -1.51
CA CYS A 249 4.90 -17.33 -0.66
C CYS A 249 4.08 -18.64 -0.75
N PRO A 250 4.59 -19.78 -0.24
CA PRO A 250 4.02 -21.11 -0.51
C PRO A 250 2.65 -21.39 0.14
N VAL A 251 2.19 -20.52 1.06
CA VAL A 251 0.92 -20.66 1.78
C VAL A 251 -0.08 -19.55 1.43
N LEU A 252 0.12 -18.87 0.30
CA LEU A 252 -0.71 -17.74 -0.12
C LEU A 252 -2.17 -18.17 -0.37
N GLU A 253 -3.12 -17.58 0.35
CA GLU A 253 -4.56 -17.89 0.28
C GLU A 253 -5.35 -16.77 -0.43
N GLU A 254 -4.89 -15.51 -0.36
CA GLU A 254 -5.54 -14.33 -0.94
C GLU A 254 -4.55 -13.48 -1.72
N LEU A 255 -4.91 -13.17 -2.97
CA LEU A 255 -4.12 -12.35 -3.88
C LEU A 255 -5.00 -11.24 -4.46
N THR A 256 -4.56 -10.00 -4.26
CA THR A 256 -5.14 -8.82 -4.92
C THR A 256 -4.11 -8.21 -5.84
N ILE A 257 -4.48 -7.97 -7.10
CA ILE A 257 -3.64 -7.32 -8.11
C ILE A 257 -4.37 -6.10 -8.62
N HIS A 258 -3.79 -4.92 -8.42
CA HIS A 258 -4.17 -3.71 -9.13
C HIS A 258 -3.24 -3.55 -10.34
N VAL A 259 -3.80 -3.23 -11.50
CA VAL A 259 -3.00 -2.98 -12.72
C VAL A 259 -3.33 -1.59 -13.23
N ASP A 260 -2.30 -0.77 -13.34
CA ASP A 260 -2.37 0.52 -13.99
C ASP A 260 -2.17 0.37 -15.51
N ILE A 261 -3.11 0.93 -16.26
CA ILE A 261 -3.19 0.84 -17.71
C ILE A 261 -2.49 2.03 -18.39
N GLU A 262 -2.29 3.16 -17.69
CA GLU A 262 -1.82 4.42 -18.31
C GLU A 262 -0.37 4.39 -18.79
N LEU A 263 0.46 3.52 -18.22
CA LEU A 263 1.91 3.57 -18.40
C LEU A 263 2.46 2.57 -19.44
N ASN A 264 1.64 1.68 -19.98
CA ASN A 264 2.13 0.51 -20.71
C ASN A 264 1.74 0.48 -22.20
N GLU A 265 2.68 0.84 -23.08
CA GLU A 265 2.58 0.49 -24.52
C GLU A 265 2.72 -1.03 -24.76
N ASN A 266 3.24 -1.77 -23.78
CA ASN A 266 3.53 -3.20 -23.86
C ASN A 266 2.42 -4.07 -23.24
N VAL A 267 2.06 -5.14 -23.95
CA VAL A 267 1.12 -6.16 -23.46
C VAL A 267 1.76 -6.99 -22.35
N MET A 268 1.35 -6.76 -21.10
CA MET A 268 1.77 -7.59 -19.96
C MET A 268 1.01 -8.93 -19.90
N THR A 269 1.71 -10.00 -19.53
CA THR A 269 1.11 -11.30 -19.23
C THR A 269 1.40 -11.67 -17.78
N PHE A 270 0.34 -11.82 -16.98
CA PHE A 270 0.36 -12.24 -15.60
C PHE A 270 0.06 -13.74 -15.52
N ASP A 271 1.08 -14.54 -15.25
CA ASP A 271 0.91 -15.96 -14.95
C ASP A 271 0.71 -16.12 -13.43
N ILE A 272 -0.49 -16.53 -13.02
CA ILE A 272 -0.90 -16.72 -11.62
C ILE A 272 -1.01 -18.22 -11.38
N THR A 273 0.13 -18.86 -11.17
CA THR A 273 0.21 -20.28 -10.81
C THR A 273 0.46 -20.40 -9.30
N VAL A 274 -0.64 -20.40 -8.53
CA VAL A 274 -0.63 -20.43 -7.06
C VAL A 274 -1.63 -21.48 -6.58
N PRO A 275 -1.20 -22.72 -6.24
CA PRO A 275 -2.12 -23.81 -5.94
C PRO A 275 -2.86 -23.66 -4.60
N THR A 276 -2.34 -22.85 -3.67
CA THR A 276 -2.96 -22.57 -2.36
C THR A 276 -4.01 -21.47 -2.39
N LEU A 277 -4.12 -20.75 -3.52
CA LEU A 277 -4.94 -19.56 -3.64
C LEU A 277 -6.43 -19.91 -3.59
N LYS A 278 -7.15 -19.22 -2.70
CA LYS A 278 -8.60 -19.33 -2.51
C LYS A 278 -9.34 -18.10 -3.03
N ASN A 279 -8.76 -16.91 -2.85
CA ASN A 279 -9.38 -15.65 -3.23
C ASN A 279 -8.47 -14.89 -4.20
N LEU A 280 -9.00 -14.52 -5.37
CA LEU A 280 -8.31 -13.71 -6.36
C LEU A 280 -9.14 -12.46 -6.67
N ASN A 281 -8.55 -11.29 -6.41
CA ASN A 281 -9.12 -10.00 -6.77
C ASN A 281 -8.23 -9.33 -7.82
N ILE A 282 -8.81 -8.92 -8.94
CA ILE A 282 -8.09 -8.19 -10.00
C ILE A 282 -8.82 -6.87 -10.24
N TYR A 283 -8.10 -5.77 -10.10
CA TYR A 283 -8.60 -4.42 -10.35
C TYR A 283 -7.82 -3.83 -11.52
N LEU A 284 -8.54 -3.41 -12.56
CA LEU A 284 -7.96 -2.81 -13.76
C LEU A 284 -8.37 -1.34 -13.79
N LEU A 285 -7.44 -0.45 -13.47
CA LEU A 285 -7.71 0.98 -13.39
C LEU A 285 -7.89 1.58 -14.80
N PRO A 286 -8.80 2.57 -14.97
CA PRO A 286 -9.10 3.12 -16.28
C PRO A 286 -7.96 3.99 -16.81
N ASP A 287 -7.72 3.93 -18.12
CA ASP A 287 -6.93 4.93 -18.84
C ASP A 287 -7.74 6.24 -18.94
N TYR A 288 -7.28 7.32 -18.29
CA TYR A 288 -7.92 8.63 -18.41
C TYR A 288 -7.56 9.35 -19.73
N ASN A 289 -6.57 8.84 -20.49
CA ASN A 289 -6.23 9.32 -21.82
C ASN A 289 -7.03 8.58 -22.90
N VAL A 290 -7.84 9.36 -23.62
CA VAL A 290 -8.92 8.92 -24.53
C VAL A 290 -8.40 8.37 -25.88
N ASN A 291 -7.22 7.76 -25.94
CA ASN A 291 -6.61 7.31 -27.20
C ASN A 291 -6.69 5.79 -27.37
N ASP A 292 -7.86 5.29 -27.81
CA ASP A 292 -8.15 4.09 -28.64
C ASP A 292 -7.36 2.76 -28.43
N HIS A 293 -6.55 2.62 -27.39
CA HIS A 293 -5.73 1.45 -27.14
C HIS A 293 -6.25 0.74 -25.90
N VAL A 294 -7.17 -0.21 -26.13
CA VAL A 294 -7.59 -1.14 -25.09
C VAL A 294 -6.39 -2.02 -24.75
N SER A 295 -5.69 -1.71 -23.66
CA SER A 295 -4.54 -2.48 -23.21
C SER A 295 -4.92 -3.94 -22.99
N ILE A 296 -4.23 -4.82 -23.71
CA ILE A 296 -4.56 -6.25 -23.82
C ILE A 296 -3.81 -7.01 -22.72
N HIS A 297 -3.92 -6.62 -21.46
CA HIS A 297 -3.28 -7.40 -20.40
C HIS A 297 -3.89 -8.81 -20.36
N LYS A 298 -3.01 -9.81 -20.28
CA LYS A 298 -3.39 -11.22 -20.27
C LYS A 298 -3.16 -11.80 -18.87
N PHE A 299 -4.20 -12.34 -18.26
CA PHE A 299 -4.08 -13.07 -17.00
C PHE A 299 -4.27 -14.55 -17.26
N VAL A 300 -3.31 -15.37 -16.85
CA VAL A 300 -3.38 -16.83 -16.94
C VAL A 300 -3.48 -17.38 -15.52
N VAL A 301 -4.65 -17.86 -15.14
CA VAL A 301 -4.93 -18.31 -13.77
C VAL A 301 -4.87 -19.84 -13.71
N ARG A 302 -3.94 -20.36 -12.90
CA ARG A 302 -3.77 -21.78 -12.55
C ARG A 302 -3.82 -21.94 -11.03
N ALA A 303 -5.05 -21.88 -10.51
CA ALA A 303 -5.34 -21.96 -9.08
C ALA A 303 -6.52 -22.94 -8.88
N HIS A 304 -6.22 -24.21 -8.63
CA HIS A 304 -7.24 -25.26 -8.56
C HIS A 304 -8.13 -25.19 -7.31
N ASN A 305 -7.67 -24.53 -6.25
CA ASN A 305 -8.40 -24.32 -5.00
C ASN A 305 -9.12 -22.96 -4.95
N LEU A 306 -9.25 -22.27 -6.09
CA LEU A 306 -9.87 -20.96 -6.13
C LEU A 306 -11.38 -21.06 -5.82
N GLU A 307 -11.80 -20.40 -4.76
CA GLU A 307 -13.18 -20.32 -4.27
C GLU A 307 -13.83 -19.02 -4.73
N GLN A 308 -13.11 -17.89 -4.62
CA GLN A 308 -13.62 -16.56 -4.95
C GLN A 308 -12.81 -15.90 -6.05
N LEU A 309 -13.52 -15.35 -7.03
CA LEU A 309 -12.94 -14.53 -8.09
C LEU A 309 -13.69 -13.20 -8.17
N TYR A 310 -13.00 -12.12 -7.86
CA TYR A 310 -13.48 -10.76 -8.08
C TYR A 310 -12.66 -10.10 -9.17
N ILE A 311 -13.32 -9.53 -10.16
CA ILE A 311 -12.65 -8.80 -11.23
C ILE A 311 -13.42 -7.49 -11.42
N ASP A 312 -12.72 -6.38 -11.22
CA ASP A 312 -13.17 -5.03 -11.52
C ASP A 312 -12.45 -4.54 -12.76
N TYR A 313 -13.23 -4.20 -13.78
CA TYR A 313 -12.72 -3.88 -15.10
C TYR A 313 -13.38 -2.64 -15.67
N ASP A 314 -12.55 -1.62 -15.90
CA ASP A 314 -12.88 -0.54 -16.83
C ASP A 314 -12.62 -0.94 -18.30
N THR A 315 -11.80 -1.97 -18.57
CA THR A 315 -11.50 -2.50 -19.92
C THR A 315 -11.59 -4.04 -19.99
N LEU A 316 -12.03 -4.61 -21.12
CA LEU A 316 -12.23 -6.06 -21.27
C LEU A 316 -10.88 -6.82 -21.44
N ALA A 317 -10.15 -6.97 -20.34
CA ALA A 317 -8.89 -7.72 -20.28
C ALA A 317 -9.07 -9.20 -20.66
N CYS A 318 -7.98 -9.81 -21.15
CA CYS A 318 -7.99 -11.20 -21.58
C CYS A 318 -7.65 -12.11 -20.41
N ILE A 319 -8.67 -12.66 -19.75
CA ILE A 319 -8.48 -13.61 -18.66
C ILE A 319 -8.66 -15.02 -19.19
N VAL A 320 -7.61 -15.84 -19.05
CA VAL A 320 -7.56 -17.25 -19.45
C VAL A 320 -7.42 -18.08 -18.19
N MET A 321 -8.35 -19.00 -17.97
CA MET A 321 -8.29 -19.95 -16.85
C MET A 321 -7.96 -21.33 -17.40
N ASP A 322 -6.80 -21.86 -17.02
CA ASP A 322 -6.37 -23.21 -17.40
C ASP A 322 -6.98 -24.19 -16.40
N GLU A 323 -8.01 -24.93 -16.85
CA GLU A 323 -8.90 -25.80 -16.07
C GLU A 323 -9.91 -25.03 -15.20
N THR A 324 -11.21 -25.33 -15.33
CA THR A 324 -12.26 -24.63 -14.57
C THR A 324 -12.13 -24.96 -13.09
N PRO A 325 -11.64 -24.05 -12.23
CA PRO A 325 -11.67 -24.28 -10.79
C PRO A 325 -13.14 -24.41 -10.38
N PHE A 326 -13.41 -25.15 -9.32
CA PHE A 326 -14.75 -25.18 -8.74
C PHE A 326 -14.98 -23.87 -7.95
N ILE A 327 -15.12 -22.76 -8.67
CA ILE A 327 -15.28 -21.42 -8.09
C ILE A 327 -16.66 -21.37 -7.42
N SER A 328 -16.75 -21.02 -6.14
CA SER A 328 -18.03 -20.87 -5.45
C SER A 328 -18.67 -19.53 -5.80
N ASP A 329 -17.90 -18.46 -5.78
CA ASP A 329 -18.38 -17.10 -5.92
C ASP A 329 -17.56 -16.37 -6.98
N ALA A 330 -18.21 -15.91 -8.05
CA ALA A 330 -17.60 -15.02 -9.02
C ALA A 330 -18.38 -13.72 -9.08
N SER A 331 -17.66 -12.61 -8.92
CA SER A 331 -18.20 -11.27 -9.12
C SER A 331 -17.39 -10.59 -10.20
N LEU A 332 -18.09 -10.25 -11.27
CA LEU A 332 -17.52 -9.50 -12.37
C LEU A 332 -18.18 -8.12 -12.40
N ASP A 333 -17.42 -7.10 -12.01
CA ASP A 333 -17.86 -5.71 -12.07
C ASP A 333 -17.21 -5.01 -13.25
N GLY A 334 -18.01 -4.80 -14.30
CA GLY A 334 -17.61 -4.03 -15.47
C GLY A 334 -18.22 -2.65 -15.46
N CYS A 335 -17.38 -1.64 -15.58
CA CYS A 335 -17.84 -0.26 -15.58
C CYS A 335 -18.59 0.08 -16.88
N LEU A 336 -19.81 0.62 -16.73
CA LEU A 336 -20.68 1.14 -17.82
C LEU A 336 -20.03 2.25 -18.67
N ARG A 337 -18.91 2.82 -18.22
CA ARG A 337 -18.27 3.99 -18.85
C ARG A 337 -17.94 3.75 -20.32
N LEU A 338 -17.44 2.56 -20.67
CA LEU A 338 -17.21 2.20 -22.07
C LEU A 338 -18.51 2.02 -22.86
N LEU A 339 -19.53 1.32 -22.36
CA LEU A 339 -20.79 1.14 -23.13
C LEU A 339 -21.51 2.45 -23.44
N SER A 340 -21.35 3.47 -22.58
CA SER A 340 -21.92 4.80 -22.81
C SER A 340 -21.17 5.63 -23.87
N ARG A 341 -19.90 5.31 -24.18
CA ARG A 341 -19.03 6.08 -25.09
C ARG A 341 -18.54 5.28 -26.31
N TYR A 342 -18.52 3.95 -26.26
CA TYR A 342 -17.89 3.07 -27.22
C TYR A 342 -18.64 1.74 -27.37
N LYS A 343 -18.76 1.24 -28.61
CA LYS A 343 -19.33 -0.08 -28.87
C LYS A 343 -18.21 -1.12 -28.81
N PRO A 344 -18.27 -2.13 -27.90
CA PRO A 344 -17.20 -3.11 -27.77
C PRO A 344 -16.95 -3.84 -29.09
N SER A 345 -15.68 -3.99 -29.44
CA SER A 345 -15.24 -4.74 -30.60
C SER A 345 -15.57 -6.23 -30.46
N LYS A 346 -15.57 -6.94 -31.59
CA LYS A 346 -15.79 -8.39 -31.60
C LYS A 346 -14.77 -9.15 -30.75
N ASN A 347 -13.53 -8.67 -30.67
CA ASN A 347 -12.48 -9.31 -29.89
C ASN A 347 -12.72 -9.18 -28.40
N GLU A 348 -13.16 -8.01 -27.95
CA GLU A 348 -13.49 -7.76 -26.54
C GLU A 348 -14.72 -8.56 -26.10
N ALA A 349 -15.76 -8.60 -26.93
CA ALA A 349 -16.91 -9.47 -26.69
C ALA A 349 -16.52 -10.96 -26.61
N ASN A 350 -15.59 -11.41 -27.46
CA ASN A 350 -15.08 -12.77 -27.41
C ASN A 350 -14.31 -13.06 -26.11
N ARG A 351 -13.53 -12.10 -25.59
CA ARG A 351 -12.82 -12.26 -24.29
C ARG A 351 -13.79 -12.39 -23.13
N ALA A 352 -14.83 -11.54 -23.09
CA ALA A 352 -15.89 -11.64 -22.09
C ALA A 352 -16.58 -13.03 -22.13
N VAL A 353 -16.88 -13.54 -23.34
CA VAL A 353 -17.47 -14.88 -23.51
C VAL A 353 -16.52 -16.00 -23.05
N VAL A 354 -15.21 -15.86 -23.28
CA VAL A 354 -14.21 -16.83 -22.78
C VAL A 354 -14.21 -16.85 -21.25
N LEU A 355 -14.23 -15.69 -20.61
CA LEU A 355 -14.29 -15.58 -19.15
C LEU A 355 -15.58 -16.17 -18.58
N LEU A 356 -16.74 -15.80 -19.14
CA LEU A 356 -18.05 -16.35 -18.74
C LEU A 356 -18.11 -17.88 -18.87
N ARG A 357 -17.49 -18.44 -19.91
CA ARG A 357 -17.37 -19.90 -20.07
C ARG A 357 -16.52 -20.55 -18.98
N ALA A 358 -15.46 -19.87 -18.53
CA ALA A 358 -14.58 -20.37 -17.49
C ALA A 358 -15.30 -20.41 -16.12
N ILE A 359 -16.14 -19.41 -15.83
CA ILE A 359 -16.86 -19.29 -14.55
C ILE A 359 -18.29 -19.87 -14.58
N LYS A 360 -18.68 -20.57 -15.64
CA LYS A 360 -20.06 -21.04 -15.88
C LYS A 360 -20.63 -21.96 -14.78
N ASN A 361 -19.77 -22.62 -14.00
CA ASN A 361 -20.15 -23.59 -12.98
C ASN A 361 -20.13 -22.98 -11.57
N THR A 362 -20.10 -21.65 -11.46
CA THR A 362 -20.11 -20.94 -10.18
C THR A 362 -21.41 -21.13 -9.43
N ARG A 363 -21.35 -21.18 -8.09
CA ARG A 363 -22.54 -21.29 -7.25
C ARG A 363 -23.26 -19.94 -7.14
N PHE A 364 -22.50 -18.87 -7.04
CA PHE A 364 -22.97 -17.50 -7.01
C PHE A 364 -22.26 -16.69 -8.09
N LEU A 365 -23.04 -16.04 -8.95
CA LEU A 365 -22.54 -15.21 -10.03
C LEU A 365 -23.16 -13.82 -9.88
N SER A 366 -22.31 -12.81 -9.67
CA SER A 366 -22.68 -11.40 -9.72
C SER A 366 -22.10 -10.79 -11.00
N LEU A 367 -22.97 -10.18 -11.81
CA LEU A 367 -22.60 -9.47 -13.03
C LEU A 367 -23.15 -8.06 -12.92
N SER A 368 -22.31 -7.05 -13.10
CA SER A 368 -22.81 -5.67 -13.16
C SER A 368 -23.49 -5.36 -14.51
N GLU A 369 -24.24 -4.25 -14.56
CA GLU A 369 -24.98 -3.84 -15.76
C GLU A 369 -24.06 -3.65 -16.98
N GLY A 370 -22.83 -3.18 -16.77
CA GLY A 370 -21.84 -2.99 -17.84
C GLY A 370 -21.42 -4.31 -18.50
N VAL A 371 -21.47 -5.42 -17.76
CA VAL A 371 -21.16 -6.76 -18.29
C VAL A 371 -22.32 -7.29 -19.12
N MET A 372 -23.54 -7.11 -18.62
CA MET A 372 -24.76 -7.60 -19.26
C MET A 372 -25.11 -6.81 -20.53
N GLY A 373 -24.65 -5.57 -20.66
CA GLY A 373 -24.89 -4.72 -21.83
C GLY A 373 -24.09 -5.06 -23.10
N VAL A 374 -23.16 -6.01 -23.05
CA VAL A 374 -22.38 -6.45 -24.23
C VAL A 374 -23.29 -7.27 -25.16
N SER A 375 -23.78 -6.65 -26.24
CA SER A 375 -24.81 -7.13 -27.18
C SER A 375 -24.51 -8.44 -27.95
N HIS A 376 -23.43 -9.14 -27.60
CA HIS A 376 -22.99 -10.39 -28.23
C HIS A 376 -22.80 -11.55 -27.24
N ILE A 377 -23.17 -11.39 -25.96
CA ILE A 377 -23.20 -12.51 -25.01
C ILE A 377 -24.40 -13.42 -25.40
N PRO A 378 -24.17 -14.70 -25.73
CA PRO A 378 -25.25 -15.60 -26.08
C PRO A 378 -26.23 -15.76 -24.90
N LEU A 379 -27.53 -15.65 -25.17
CA LEU A 379 -28.61 -15.87 -24.18
C LEU A 379 -28.59 -17.26 -23.52
N THR A 380 -27.80 -18.20 -24.05
CA THR A 380 -27.64 -19.56 -23.49
C THR A 380 -26.81 -19.62 -22.20
N PHE A 381 -26.39 -18.48 -21.65
CA PHE A 381 -25.69 -18.35 -20.38
C PHE A 381 -26.59 -17.89 -19.22
N LEU A 382 -27.82 -17.46 -19.52
CA LEU A 382 -28.92 -17.28 -18.55
C LEU A 382 -29.74 -18.56 -18.49
#